data_AF-A0A1E1XNL2-F1
#
_entry.id   AF-A0A1E1XNL2-F1
#
_cell.length_a   1.000
_cell.length_b   1.000
_cell.length_c   1.000
_cell.angle_alpha   90.00
_cell.angle_beta   90.00
_cell.angle_gamma   90.00
#
_symmetry.space_group_name_H-M   'P 1'
#
loop_
_entity.id
_entity.type
_entity.pdbx_description
1 polymer ?
#
loop_
_entity_poly.entity_id
_entity_poly.type
_entity_poly.pdbx_seq_one_letter_code
_entity_poly.pdbx_strand_id
1 'polypeptide(L)'
;MMVQRLRVKDGVGSFGEELVLFLTPVPETILCAECTSLAEEMRIDSKGHMFCNPCLRKLDKGGRFRCRRDGATEMIQKMTPCNTSYRKVLEFEVKCPKEISGCRFRGKLRELKDHLPSCKPRKMKVCTQCFNVLGDESLAAHVQDSCPKRVISCKYCHQGIEAWKINVHLQQCDSRPAVCEYCKKTIESFIKLKNDHLPTCPAVPMACSFKELGCKFMGTKARYEEHMKSENHMELLAKAITELKNPLQQNKILSAEVTDLKRRLNALQESQVSAFKKQQKSDERIRSLEAENAALRQPLVNLLDEISQLK
;
A
#
# COMPACT_ATOMS: atom_id res chain seq x y z
N MET A 1 -18.41 22.38 18.07
CA MET A 1 -18.27 23.75 18.59
C MET A 1 -18.11 24.69 17.41
N MET A 2 -18.98 25.69 17.26
CA MET A 2 -18.80 26.71 16.21
C MET A 2 -17.62 27.60 16.61
N VAL A 3 -16.54 27.52 15.83
CA VAL A 3 -15.35 28.34 16.04
C VAL A 3 -15.44 29.52 15.08
N GLN A 4 -15.49 30.74 15.61
CA GLN A 4 -15.59 31.95 14.80
C GLN A 4 -14.25 32.66 14.73
N ARG A 5 -13.81 33.02 13.52
CA ARG A 5 -12.61 33.82 13.28
C ARG A 5 -13.04 35.21 12.85
N LEU A 6 -12.79 36.20 13.71
CA LEU A 6 -13.27 37.57 13.50
C LEU A 6 -12.12 38.56 13.57
N ARG A 7 -12.19 39.58 12.72
CA ARG A 7 -11.32 40.75 12.83
C ARG A 7 -11.79 41.64 13.98
N VAL A 8 -10.87 42.05 14.84
CA VAL A 8 -11.12 42.92 16.00
C VAL A 8 -10.43 44.27 15.78
N LYS A 9 -11.18 45.37 15.90
CA LYS A 9 -10.69 46.74 15.74
C LYS A 9 -10.84 47.50 17.04
N ASP A 10 -9.77 47.73 17.77
CA ASP A 10 -9.75 48.37 19.09
C ASP A 10 -9.32 49.85 19.02
N GLY A 11 -9.46 50.49 17.85
CA GLY A 11 -9.08 51.89 17.62
C GLY A 11 -7.58 52.16 17.52
N VAL A 12 -6.76 51.41 18.27
CA VAL A 12 -5.29 51.55 18.30
C VAL A 12 -4.56 50.50 17.48
N GLY A 13 -5.26 49.48 16.98
CA GLY A 13 -4.73 48.48 16.05
C GLY A 13 -3.95 47.35 16.74
N SER A 14 -4.18 47.07 18.02
CA SER A 14 -3.42 46.03 18.76
C SER A 14 -3.58 44.63 18.17
N PHE A 15 -4.69 44.36 17.48
CA PHE A 15 -4.97 43.08 16.84
C PHE A 15 -4.51 43.00 15.37
N GLY A 16 -4.06 44.12 14.79
CA GLY A 16 -3.62 44.19 13.39
C GLY A 16 -4.65 43.69 12.38
N GLU A 17 -4.18 42.96 11.38
CA GLU A 17 -5.00 42.37 10.30
C GLU A 17 -5.43 40.92 10.59
N GLU A 18 -4.93 40.33 11.67
CA GLU A 18 -5.11 38.94 12.06
C GLU A 18 -6.55 38.64 12.50
N LEU A 19 -7.02 37.41 12.23
CA LEU A 19 -8.33 36.96 12.69
C LEU A 19 -8.22 36.30 14.06
N VAL A 20 -8.91 36.87 15.04
CA VAL A 20 -8.98 36.34 16.40
C VAL A 20 -9.94 35.15 16.44
N LEU A 21 -9.51 34.07 17.07
CA LEU A 21 -10.30 32.85 17.23
C LEU A 21 -11.18 32.96 18.48
N PHE A 22 -12.49 33.08 18.32
CA PHE A 22 -13.46 33.09 19.41
C PHE A 22 -13.95 31.67 19.73
N LEU A 23 -13.85 31.29 21.00
CA LEU A 23 -14.39 30.05 21.55
C LEU A 23 -15.79 30.25 22.11
N THR A 24 -16.10 31.46 22.56
CA THR A 24 -17.45 31.91 22.88
C THR A 24 -18.13 32.44 21.61
N PRO A 25 -19.32 31.95 21.22
CA PRO A 25 -20.03 32.45 20.04
C PRO A 25 -20.30 33.96 20.12
N VAL A 26 -19.93 34.69 19.08
CA VAL A 26 -20.17 36.13 18.93
C VAL A 26 -21.47 36.33 18.16
N PRO A 27 -22.48 37.03 18.72
CA PRO A 27 -23.71 37.33 18.01
C PRO A 27 -23.45 38.21 16.78
N GLU A 28 -24.08 37.90 15.65
CA GLU A 28 -23.92 38.70 14.43
C GLU A 28 -24.45 40.13 14.56
N THR A 29 -25.41 40.33 15.48
CA THR A 29 -26.02 41.64 15.77
C THR A 29 -25.04 42.67 16.30
N ILE A 30 -23.90 42.23 16.85
CA ILE A 30 -22.86 43.12 17.37
C ILE A 30 -21.66 43.32 16.42
N LEU A 31 -21.72 42.69 15.24
CA LEU A 31 -20.73 42.85 14.18
C LEU A 31 -21.08 44.02 13.27
N CYS A 32 -20.06 44.62 12.65
CA CYS A 32 -20.28 45.67 11.67
C CYS A 32 -21.07 45.11 10.47
N ALA A 33 -22.22 45.71 10.18
CA ALA A 33 -23.11 45.28 9.11
C ALA A 33 -22.48 45.40 7.70
N GLU A 34 -21.42 46.21 7.54
CA GLU A 34 -20.69 46.37 6.27
C GLU A 34 -19.48 45.42 6.15
N CYS A 35 -18.65 45.29 7.20
CA CYS A 35 -17.36 44.58 7.11
C CYS A 35 -17.23 43.36 8.01
N THR A 36 -18.33 42.99 8.69
CA THR A 36 -18.45 41.85 9.61
C THR A 36 -17.39 41.76 10.72
N SER A 37 -16.64 42.85 10.93
CA SER A 37 -15.64 42.96 11.98
C SER A 37 -16.28 43.41 13.30
N LEU A 38 -15.70 42.97 14.41
CA LEU A 38 -15.96 43.52 15.73
C LEU A 38 -15.12 44.80 15.92
N ALA A 39 -15.72 45.89 16.37
CA ALA A 39 -14.97 47.12 16.67
C ALA A 39 -15.38 47.74 18.00
N GLU A 40 -14.45 48.43 18.64
CA GLU A 40 -14.67 49.17 19.88
C GLU A 40 -15.57 50.40 19.66
N GLU A 41 -15.28 51.16 18.60
CA GLU A 41 -16.06 52.32 18.22
C GLU A 41 -17.07 51.96 17.13
N MET A 42 -18.31 51.71 17.56
CA MET A 42 -19.44 51.40 16.70
C MET A 42 -20.55 52.45 16.86
N ARG A 43 -21.35 52.62 15.81
CA ARG A 43 -22.60 53.38 15.87
C ARG A 43 -23.76 52.50 15.44
N ILE A 44 -24.94 52.76 16.00
CA ILE A 44 -26.17 52.04 15.69
C ILE A 44 -27.10 52.98 14.94
N ASP A 45 -27.67 52.48 13.83
CA ASP A 45 -28.71 53.15 13.07
C ASP A 45 -30.08 53.06 13.77
N SER A 46 -31.13 53.70 13.23
CA SER A 46 -32.47 53.65 13.84
C SER A 46 -33.11 52.25 13.83
N LYS A 47 -32.56 51.32 13.05
CA LYS A 47 -33.05 49.96 12.85
C LYS A 47 -32.30 48.93 13.70
N GLY A 48 -31.23 49.33 14.39
CA GLY A 48 -30.45 48.46 15.25
C GLY A 48 -29.21 47.83 14.60
N HIS A 49 -28.85 48.21 13.36
CA HIS A 49 -27.62 47.73 12.72
C HIS A 49 -26.40 48.50 13.21
N MET A 50 -25.35 47.76 13.57
CA MET A 50 -24.09 48.34 14.04
C MET A 50 -23.10 48.56 12.90
N PHE A 51 -22.39 49.69 12.91
CA PHE A 51 -21.37 50.04 11.93
C PHE A 51 -20.12 50.57 12.61
N CYS A 52 -18.95 50.06 12.22
CA CYS A 52 -17.69 50.56 12.75
C CYS A 52 -17.36 51.93 12.13
N ASN A 53 -16.76 52.82 12.91
CA ASN A 53 -16.35 54.15 12.45
C ASN A 53 -15.54 54.14 11.14
N PRO A 54 -14.58 53.21 10.92
CA PRO A 54 -13.88 53.12 9.64
C PRO A 54 -14.78 52.85 8.42
N CYS A 55 -15.83 52.03 8.57
CA CYS A 55 -16.79 51.78 7.48
C CYS A 55 -17.68 52.99 7.24
N LEU A 56 -18.15 53.65 8.29
CA LEU A 56 -18.97 54.85 8.16
C LEU A 56 -18.24 55.96 7.43
N ARG A 57 -16.96 56.21 7.74
CA ARG A 57 -16.14 57.19 7.02
C ARG A 57 -16.01 56.88 5.52
N LYS A 58 -15.96 55.60 5.14
CA LYS A 58 -15.88 55.19 3.73
C LYS A 58 -17.22 55.31 3.00
N LEU A 59 -18.33 55.15 3.72
CA LEU A 59 -19.68 55.18 3.15
C LEU A 59 -20.33 56.55 3.22
N ASP A 60 -19.71 57.50 3.92
CA ASP A 60 -20.19 58.86 4.09
C ASP A 60 -20.28 59.62 2.76
N LYS A 61 -21.48 60.10 2.42
CA LYS A 61 -21.74 60.97 1.29
C LYS A 61 -22.35 62.29 1.79
N GLY A 62 -21.49 63.18 2.28
CA GLY A 62 -21.92 64.50 2.77
C GLY A 62 -22.77 64.42 4.04
N GLY A 63 -22.47 63.50 4.95
CA GLY A 63 -23.18 63.23 6.20
C GLY A 63 -24.30 62.19 6.08
N ARG A 64 -24.61 61.74 4.86
CA ARG A 64 -25.68 60.78 4.56
C ARG A 64 -25.10 59.37 4.37
N PHE A 65 -25.73 58.40 5.03
CA PHE A 65 -25.40 56.99 5.00
C PHE A 65 -26.55 56.18 4.41
N ARG A 66 -26.25 55.13 3.63
CA ARG A 66 -27.24 54.13 3.16
C ARG A 66 -26.82 52.74 3.63
N CYS A 67 -27.66 52.09 4.44
CA CYS A 67 -27.45 50.73 4.90
C CYS A 67 -27.58 49.74 3.74
N ARG A 68 -26.61 48.84 3.58
CA ARG A 68 -26.68 47.79 2.55
C ARG A 68 -27.60 46.63 2.90
N ARG A 69 -27.95 46.46 4.19
CA ARG A 69 -28.79 45.33 4.65
C ARG A 69 -30.26 45.53 4.31
N ASP A 70 -30.77 46.75 4.49
CA ASP A 70 -32.20 47.06 4.35
C ASP A 70 -32.49 48.29 3.45
N GLY A 71 -31.44 48.96 2.94
CA GLY A 71 -31.58 50.15 2.10
C GLY A 71 -31.91 51.44 2.86
N ALA A 72 -32.00 51.42 4.19
CA ALA A 72 -32.34 52.59 4.99
C ALA A 72 -31.30 53.70 4.80
N THR A 73 -31.77 54.93 4.60
CA THR A 73 -30.90 56.10 4.40
C THR A 73 -31.07 57.10 5.53
N GLU A 74 -29.99 57.36 6.26
CA GLU A 74 -30.00 58.16 7.50
C GLU A 74 -28.81 59.11 7.56
N MET A 75 -28.90 60.14 8.41
CA MET A 75 -27.77 61.02 8.69
C MET A 75 -26.87 60.38 9.74
N ILE A 76 -25.56 60.31 9.51
CA ILE A 76 -24.59 59.72 10.45
C ILE A 76 -24.67 60.38 11.84
N GLN A 77 -24.97 61.68 11.88
CA GLN A 77 -25.15 62.45 13.12
C GLN A 77 -26.33 61.95 13.98
N LYS A 78 -27.35 61.33 13.38
CA LYS A 78 -28.49 60.76 14.10
C LYS A 78 -28.19 59.36 14.68
N MET A 79 -27.08 58.73 14.28
CA MET A 79 -26.68 57.42 14.78
C MET A 79 -26.07 57.52 16.18
N THR A 80 -26.44 56.57 17.04
CA THR A 80 -26.00 56.56 18.44
C THR A 80 -24.70 55.77 18.60
N PRO A 81 -23.65 56.32 19.24
CA PRO A 81 -22.46 55.55 19.61
C PRO A 81 -22.81 54.38 20.54
N CYS A 82 -22.27 53.20 20.28
CA CYS A 82 -22.49 52.03 21.12
C CYS A 82 -21.19 51.26 21.36
N ASN A 83 -20.63 51.44 22.55
CA ASN A 83 -19.42 50.74 22.99
C ASN A 83 -19.76 49.62 24.01
N THR A 84 -21.01 49.53 24.45
CA THR A 84 -21.45 48.54 25.46
C THR A 84 -21.33 47.11 24.97
N SER A 85 -21.62 46.86 23.69
CA SER A 85 -21.44 45.55 23.06
C SER A 85 -19.98 45.11 23.07
N TYR A 86 -19.05 46.01 22.74
CA TYR A 86 -17.62 45.69 22.75
C TYR A 86 -17.11 45.33 24.15
N ARG A 87 -17.53 46.09 25.18
CA ARG A 87 -17.17 45.81 26.58
C ARG A 87 -17.58 44.40 27.03
N LYS A 88 -18.71 43.88 26.55
CA LYS A 88 -19.14 42.51 26.85
C LYS A 88 -18.25 41.46 26.17
N VAL A 89 -17.82 41.73 24.94
CA VAL A 89 -16.97 40.80 24.18
C VAL A 89 -15.54 40.73 24.72
N LEU A 90 -15.09 41.73 25.46
CA LEU A 90 -13.79 41.69 26.15
C LEU A 90 -13.65 40.49 27.12
N GLU A 91 -14.77 39.98 27.64
CA GLU A 91 -14.82 38.82 28.53
C GLU A 91 -14.91 37.48 27.79
N PHE A 92 -15.04 37.46 26.46
CA PHE A 92 -15.21 36.23 25.70
C PHE A 92 -13.91 35.46 25.61
N GLU A 93 -14.02 34.13 25.65
CA GLU A 93 -12.85 33.25 25.50
C GLU A 93 -12.36 33.25 24.05
N VAL A 94 -11.06 33.45 23.89
CA VAL A 94 -10.36 33.47 22.61
C VAL A 94 -9.07 32.66 22.65
N LYS A 95 -8.58 32.28 21.46
CA LYS A 95 -7.20 31.83 21.26
C LYS A 95 -6.40 32.84 20.46
N CYS A 96 -5.09 32.84 20.69
CA CYS A 96 -4.17 33.70 19.94
C CYS A 96 -4.17 33.32 18.44
N PRO A 97 -4.23 34.30 17.51
CA PRO A 97 -4.11 34.05 16.07
C PRO A 97 -2.85 33.26 15.68
N LYS A 98 -1.76 33.42 16.46
CA LYS A 98 -0.50 32.69 16.31
C LYS A 98 -0.54 31.25 16.85
N GLU A 99 -1.73 30.68 17.11
CA GLU A 99 -1.90 29.26 17.48
C GLU A 99 -1.31 28.33 16.42
N ILE A 100 -1.49 28.66 15.14
CA ILE A 100 -0.90 27.90 14.02
C ILE A 100 0.63 27.91 14.08
N SER A 101 1.21 29.00 14.58
CA SER A 101 2.64 29.13 14.84
C SER A 101 3.03 28.66 16.25
N GLY A 102 2.24 27.80 16.89
CA GLY A 102 2.56 27.13 18.14
C GLY A 102 2.31 27.94 19.42
N CYS A 103 1.63 29.11 19.36
CA CYS A 103 1.20 29.79 20.57
C CYS A 103 0.06 29.02 21.26
N ARG A 104 0.13 28.85 22.59
CA ARG A 104 -0.89 28.13 23.38
C ARG A 104 -1.80 29.06 24.19
N PHE A 105 -1.73 30.37 23.96
CA PHE A 105 -2.55 31.32 24.70
C PHE A 105 -4.04 31.06 24.44
N ARG A 106 -4.76 30.87 25.55
CA ARG A 106 -6.22 30.80 25.63
C ARG A 106 -6.63 31.62 26.86
N GLY A 107 -7.51 32.58 26.66
CA GLY A 107 -7.91 33.52 27.71
C GLY A 107 -8.99 34.47 27.22
N LYS A 108 -9.23 35.55 27.96
CA LYS A 108 -10.21 36.57 27.57
C LYS A 108 -9.67 37.48 26.46
N LEU A 109 -10.56 38.07 25.65
CA LEU A 109 -10.15 39.00 24.58
C LEU A 109 -9.32 40.18 25.12
N ARG A 110 -9.65 40.69 26.31
CA ARG A 110 -8.85 41.74 26.99
C ARG A 110 -7.41 41.30 27.28
N GLU A 111 -7.22 40.07 27.72
CA GLU A 111 -5.89 39.50 28.06
C GLU A 111 -5.09 39.19 26.79
N LEU A 112 -5.78 38.84 25.69
CA LEU A 112 -5.13 38.64 24.40
C LEU A 112 -4.45 39.93 23.91
N LYS A 113 -5.03 41.09 24.17
CA LYS A 113 -4.47 42.39 23.80
C LYS A 113 -3.07 42.59 24.41
N ASP A 114 -2.91 42.26 25.69
CA ASP A 114 -1.62 42.37 26.40
C ASP A 114 -0.64 41.27 26.01
N HIS A 115 -1.15 40.10 25.61
CA HIS A 115 -0.35 38.98 25.13
C HIS A 115 0.30 39.23 23.76
N LEU A 116 -0.43 39.81 22.80
CA LEU A 116 0.01 39.93 21.39
C LEU A 116 1.38 40.58 21.18
N PRO A 117 1.75 41.69 21.88
CA PRO A 117 3.06 42.34 21.75
C PRO A 117 4.24 41.44 22.13
N SER A 118 4.04 40.56 23.12
CA SER A 118 5.07 39.62 23.61
C SER A 118 4.99 38.24 22.95
N CYS A 119 3.92 37.97 22.19
CA CYS A 119 3.69 36.68 21.56
C CYS A 119 4.67 36.40 20.41
N LYS A 120 5.69 35.60 20.70
CA LYS A 120 6.64 35.09 19.69
C LYS A 120 6.08 33.81 19.05
N PRO A 121 6.05 33.71 17.71
CA PRO A 121 5.75 32.45 17.05
C PRO A 121 6.79 31.40 17.45
N ARG A 122 6.34 30.22 17.87
CA ARG A 122 7.24 29.08 18.05
C ARG A 122 7.54 28.52 16.67
N LYS A 123 8.82 28.53 16.28
CA LYS A 123 9.28 27.79 15.11
C LYS A 123 9.12 26.30 15.41
N MET A 124 7.97 25.74 15.05
CA MET A 124 7.76 24.30 15.16
C MET A 124 8.77 23.62 14.24
N LYS A 125 9.61 22.75 14.80
CA LYS A 125 10.59 21.99 14.03
C LYS A 125 9.91 20.71 13.57
N VAL A 126 10.10 20.32 12.32
CA VAL A 126 9.58 19.05 11.81
C VAL A 126 10.75 18.08 11.69
N CYS A 127 10.58 16.87 12.22
CA CYS A 127 11.56 15.81 11.97
C CYS A 127 11.45 15.32 10.53
N THR A 128 12.52 15.38 9.76
CA THR A 128 12.54 14.91 8.36
C THR A 128 12.48 13.39 8.23
N GLN A 129 12.73 12.64 9.30
CA GLN A 129 12.69 11.17 9.29
C GLN A 129 11.28 10.65 9.58
N CYS A 130 10.65 11.13 10.66
CA CYS A 130 9.34 10.64 11.12
C CYS A 130 8.17 11.60 10.85
N PHE A 131 8.44 12.80 10.32
CA PHE A 131 7.47 13.85 10.03
C PHE A 131 6.69 14.38 11.24
N ASN A 132 7.10 14.02 12.46
CA ASN A 132 6.51 14.57 13.67
C ASN A 132 6.90 16.04 13.85
N VAL A 133 5.91 16.83 14.28
CA VAL A 133 6.08 18.22 14.66
C VAL A 133 6.55 18.28 16.12
N LEU A 134 7.71 18.89 16.35
CA LEU A 134 8.32 19.04 17.66
C LEU A 134 7.96 20.40 18.23
N GLY A 135 7.56 20.40 19.51
CA GLY A 135 7.25 21.60 20.29
C GLY A 135 8.52 22.31 20.77
N ASP A 136 8.82 22.16 22.05
CA ASP A 136 10.05 22.72 22.67
C ASP A 136 11.27 21.82 22.54
N GLU A 137 11.08 20.55 22.19
CA GLU A 137 12.17 19.59 22.08
C GLU A 137 13.14 19.97 20.96
N SER A 138 14.44 19.80 21.24
CA SER A 138 15.47 19.96 20.22
C SER A 138 15.30 18.89 19.14
N LEU A 139 15.28 19.28 17.87
CA LEU A 139 15.27 18.36 16.74
C LEU A 139 16.46 17.38 16.79
N ALA A 140 17.63 17.84 17.26
CA ALA A 140 18.80 16.97 17.43
C ALA A 140 18.56 15.89 18.49
N ALA A 141 18.07 16.28 19.67
CA ALA A 141 17.75 15.34 20.75
C ALA A 141 16.65 14.35 20.32
N HIS A 142 15.61 14.83 19.62
CA HIS A 142 14.58 13.96 19.07
C HIS A 142 15.18 12.91 18.12
N VAL A 143 15.99 13.33 17.14
CA VAL A 143 16.60 12.41 16.16
C VAL A 143 17.51 11.39 16.84
N GLN A 144 18.23 11.80 17.88
CA GLN A 144 19.18 10.94 18.58
C GLN A 144 18.49 9.94 19.51
N ASP A 145 17.49 10.38 20.30
CA ASP A 145 17.03 9.61 21.46
C ASP A 145 15.60 9.05 21.25
N SER A 146 14.72 9.84 20.65
CA SER A 146 13.27 9.57 20.68
C SER A 146 12.66 9.20 19.33
N CYS A 147 13.33 9.51 18.21
CA CYS A 147 12.77 9.32 16.88
C CYS A 147 12.57 7.82 16.60
N PRO A 148 11.35 7.36 16.28
CA PRO A 148 11.11 5.94 16.00
C PRO A 148 11.92 5.42 14.80
N LYS A 149 12.30 6.32 13.88
CA LYS A 149 13.07 6.03 12.67
C LYS A 149 14.59 6.22 12.82
N ARG A 150 15.07 6.61 14.01
CA ARG A 150 16.52 6.66 14.25
C ARG A 150 17.13 5.28 14.06
N VAL A 151 18.36 5.24 13.55
CA VAL A 151 19.10 4.01 13.36
C VAL A 151 19.84 3.66 14.66
N ILE A 152 19.64 2.44 15.15
CA ILE A 152 20.40 1.86 16.27
C ILE A 152 21.09 0.57 15.84
N SER A 153 22.24 0.29 16.45
CA SER A 153 22.99 -0.92 16.17
C SER A 153 22.39 -2.11 16.92
N CYS A 154 22.19 -3.23 16.23
CA CYS A 154 21.82 -4.49 16.87
C CYS A 154 22.95 -4.96 17.81
N LYS A 155 22.60 -5.33 19.04
CA LYS A 155 23.57 -5.85 20.03
C LYS A 155 24.24 -7.18 19.65
N TYR A 156 23.73 -7.90 18.64
CA TYR A 156 24.23 -9.22 18.25
C TYR A 156 24.93 -9.21 16.88
N CYS A 157 24.33 -8.62 15.84
CA CYS A 157 24.93 -8.58 14.51
C CYS A 157 25.54 -7.21 14.15
N HIS A 158 25.43 -6.22 15.03
CA HIS A 158 25.93 -4.84 14.86
C HIS A 158 25.36 -4.07 13.66
N GLN A 159 24.42 -4.64 12.91
CA GLN A 159 23.74 -3.97 11.81
C GLN A 159 22.91 -2.78 12.31
N GLY A 160 22.90 -1.70 11.53
CA GLY A 160 22.04 -0.54 11.77
C GLY A 160 20.59 -0.84 11.40
N ILE A 161 19.69 -0.77 12.38
CA ILE A 161 18.26 -1.04 12.25
C ILE A 161 17.46 0.16 12.76
N GLU A 162 16.36 0.51 12.10
CA GLU A 162 15.43 1.54 12.62
C GLU A 162 14.89 1.12 14.00
N ALA A 163 14.85 2.05 14.96
CA ALA A 163 14.46 1.80 16.34
C ALA A 163 13.15 1.03 16.47
N TRP A 164 12.14 1.40 15.71
CA TRP A 164 10.82 0.79 15.75
C TRP A 164 10.81 -0.68 15.27
N LYS A 165 11.81 -1.10 14.49
CA LYS A 165 11.95 -2.48 13.98
C LYS A 165 12.86 -3.37 14.83
N ILE A 166 13.57 -2.80 15.82
CA ILE A 166 14.63 -3.55 16.53
C ILE A 166 14.10 -4.82 17.22
N ASN A 167 12.91 -4.78 17.80
CA ASN A 167 12.34 -5.94 18.50
C ASN A 167 12.04 -7.10 17.54
N VAL A 168 11.50 -6.79 16.35
CA VAL A 168 11.24 -7.79 15.30
C VAL A 168 12.57 -8.36 14.80
N HIS A 169 13.54 -7.50 14.53
CA HIS A 169 14.88 -7.92 14.15
C HIS A 169 15.50 -8.85 15.20
N LEU A 170 15.43 -8.53 16.50
CA LEU A 170 16.04 -9.35 17.55
C LEU A 170 15.47 -10.76 17.63
N GLN A 171 14.22 -10.99 17.24
CA GLN A 171 13.62 -12.33 17.17
C GLN A 171 14.13 -13.15 15.97
N GLN A 172 14.48 -12.46 14.88
CA GLN A 172 14.91 -13.06 13.61
C GLN A 172 16.43 -12.98 13.39
N CYS A 173 17.16 -12.32 14.29
CA CYS A 173 18.59 -12.08 14.15
C CYS A 173 19.36 -13.40 14.28
N ASP A 174 20.04 -13.81 13.22
CA ASP A 174 20.84 -15.04 13.20
C ASP A 174 22.00 -15.03 14.20
N SER A 175 22.49 -13.84 14.56
CA SER A 175 23.54 -13.66 15.58
C SER A 175 23.01 -13.72 17.01
N ARG A 176 21.69 -13.79 17.24
CA ARG A 176 21.13 -13.83 18.59
C ARG A 176 21.46 -15.15 19.28
N PRO A 177 21.69 -15.16 20.59
CA PRO A 177 21.81 -16.40 21.36
C PRO A 177 20.55 -17.26 21.25
N ALA A 178 20.72 -18.57 21.22
CA ALA A 178 19.63 -19.52 21.11
C ALA A 178 19.88 -20.75 21.97
N VAL A 179 18.82 -21.33 22.50
CA VAL A 179 18.88 -22.55 23.33
C VAL A 179 18.44 -23.73 22.47
N CYS A 180 19.21 -24.80 22.46
CA CYS A 180 18.81 -26.04 21.80
C CYS A 180 17.58 -26.62 22.47
N GLU A 181 16.51 -26.86 21.72
CA GLU A 181 15.26 -27.41 22.26
C GLU A 181 15.43 -28.85 22.80
N TYR A 182 16.39 -29.59 22.25
CA TYR A 182 16.63 -31.00 22.57
C TYR A 182 17.58 -31.18 23.75
N CYS A 183 18.79 -30.59 23.70
CA CYS A 183 19.80 -30.77 24.76
C CYS A 183 19.86 -29.64 25.79
N LYS A 184 19.04 -28.59 25.62
CA LYS A 184 18.97 -27.41 26.50
C LYS A 184 20.27 -26.61 26.66
N LYS A 185 21.29 -26.88 25.84
CA LYS A 185 22.52 -26.06 25.79
C LYS A 185 22.24 -24.71 25.15
N THR A 186 22.81 -23.67 25.73
CA THR A 186 22.81 -22.32 25.15
C THR A 186 23.95 -22.19 24.15
N ILE A 187 23.65 -21.71 22.96
CA ILE A 187 24.59 -21.48 21.86
C ILE A 187 24.67 -19.97 21.59
N GLU A 188 25.88 -19.50 21.29
CA GLU A 188 26.20 -18.07 21.09
C GLU A 188 25.34 -17.39 20.03
N SER A 189 25.00 -18.10 18.95
CA SER A 189 24.17 -17.59 17.86
C SER A 189 23.19 -18.63 17.32
N PHE A 190 22.05 -18.17 16.81
CA PHE A 190 21.03 -19.00 16.22
C PHE A 190 21.53 -19.71 14.95
N ILE A 191 22.36 -19.05 14.15
CA ILE A 191 22.97 -19.68 12.97
C ILE A 191 23.93 -20.82 13.34
N LYS A 192 24.76 -20.66 14.39
CA LYS A 192 25.61 -21.75 14.90
C LYS A 192 24.79 -22.87 15.50
N LEU A 193 23.69 -22.55 16.20
CA LEU A 193 22.75 -23.56 16.69
C LEU A 193 22.23 -24.42 15.52
N LYS A 194 21.80 -23.78 14.44
CA LYS A 194 21.19 -24.45 13.28
C LYS A 194 22.19 -25.25 12.46
N ASN A 195 23.32 -24.66 12.09
CA ASN A 195 24.23 -25.23 11.10
C ASN A 195 25.30 -26.14 11.73
N ASP A 196 25.70 -25.89 12.98
CA ASP A 196 26.82 -26.60 13.59
C ASP A 196 26.33 -27.56 14.70
N HIS A 197 25.48 -27.06 15.61
CA HIS A 197 25.06 -27.82 16.78
C HIS A 197 23.95 -28.84 16.47
N LEU A 198 22.84 -28.46 15.84
CA LEU A 198 21.70 -29.36 15.60
C LEU A 198 22.12 -30.65 14.83
N PRO A 199 22.98 -30.60 13.80
CA PRO A 199 23.42 -31.81 13.09
C PRO A 199 24.25 -32.76 13.96
N THR A 200 24.91 -32.25 15.00
CA THR A 200 25.80 -33.02 15.88
C THR A 200 25.23 -33.26 17.28
N CYS A 201 24.02 -32.75 17.55
CA CYS A 201 23.41 -32.78 18.88
C CYS A 201 22.94 -34.20 19.22
N PRO A 202 23.42 -34.81 20.32
CA PRO A 202 23.10 -36.19 20.67
C PRO A 202 21.63 -36.41 21.08
N ALA A 203 20.94 -35.33 21.44
CA ALA A 203 19.55 -35.36 21.89
C ALA A 203 18.53 -35.17 20.75
N VAL A 204 18.98 -34.76 19.55
CA VAL A 204 18.10 -34.63 18.38
C VAL A 204 17.67 -36.03 17.94
N PRO A 205 16.35 -36.31 17.86
CA PRO A 205 15.86 -37.58 17.35
C PRO A 205 16.21 -37.75 15.87
N MET A 206 16.83 -38.87 15.54
CA MET A 206 17.17 -39.29 14.19
C MET A 206 16.20 -40.38 13.74
N ALA A 207 15.64 -40.22 12.55
CA ALA A 207 14.89 -41.27 11.90
C ALA A 207 15.84 -42.30 11.27
N CYS A 208 15.40 -43.56 11.20
CA CYS A 208 16.16 -44.61 10.52
C CYS A 208 16.38 -44.31 9.02
N SER A 209 17.57 -44.62 8.47
CA SER A 209 17.84 -44.52 7.03
C SER A 209 16.90 -45.36 6.17
N PHE A 210 16.31 -46.42 6.73
CA PHE A 210 15.31 -47.29 6.09
C PHE A 210 13.86 -46.80 6.28
N LYS A 211 13.65 -45.55 6.71
CA LYS A 211 12.30 -44.98 6.91
C LYS A 211 11.45 -45.07 5.64
N GLU A 212 12.02 -44.73 4.49
CA GLU A 212 11.34 -44.79 3.19
C GLU A 212 10.98 -46.24 2.79
N LEU A 213 11.67 -47.23 3.36
CA LEU A 213 11.38 -48.65 3.19
C LEU A 213 10.41 -49.19 4.26
N GLY A 214 9.94 -48.34 5.18
CA GLY A 214 8.92 -48.68 6.17
C GLY A 214 9.41 -48.80 7.61
N CYS A 215 10.69 -48.54 7.90
CA CYS A 215 11.18 -48.55 9.28
C CYS A 215 10.61 -47.36 10.08
N LYS A 216 9.95 -47.63 11.21
CA LYS A 216 9.30 -46.61 12.05
C LYS A 216 10.20 -46.07 13.17
N PHE A 217 11.46 -46.49 13.23
CA PHE A 217 12.35 -46.10 14.31
C PHE A 217 12.69 -44.60 14.26
N MET A 218 12.60 -43.97 15.43
CA MET A 218 13.06 -42.61 15.69
C MET A 218 13.62 -42.55 17.11
N GLY A 219 14.84 -42.05 17.28
CA GLY A 219 15.50 -42.05 18.58
C GLY A 219 16.77 -41.21 18.62
N THR A 220 17.39 -41.11 19.79
CA THR A 220 18.68 -40.43 19.96
C THR A 220 19.79 -41.18 19.22
N LYS A 221 20.93 -40.52 18.99
CA LYS A 221 22.09 -41.12 18.32
C LYS A 221 22.51 -42.47 18.93
N ALA A 222 22.56 -42.57 20.26
CA ALA A 222 22.92 -43.82 20.94
C ALA A 222 21.92 -44.96 20.66
N ARG A 223 20.61 -44.67 20.69
CA ARG A 223 19.57 -45.67 20.35
C ARG A 223 19.57 -46.03 18.88
N TYR A 224 19.90 -45.08 18.01
CA TYR A 224 20.02 -45.30 16.58
C TYR A 224 21.18 -46.27 16.26
N GLU A 225 22.35 -46.07 16.89
CA GLU A 225 23.51 -46.95 16.74
C GLU A 225 23.21 -48.38 17.23
N GLU A 226 22.42 -48.53 18.29
CA GLU A 226 21.93 -49.83 18.74
C GLU A 226 20.89 -50.44 17.77
N HIS A 227 19.92 -49.65 17.32
CA HIS A 227 18.90 -50.07 16.35
C HIS A 227 19.49 -50.56 15.03
N MET A 228 20.57 -49.92 14.54
CA MET A 228 21.23 -50.32 13.30
C MET A 228 21.93 -51.68 13.38
N LYS A 229 22.10 -52.25 14.58
CA LYS A 229 22.58 -53.63 14.77
C LYS A 229 21.46 -54.68 14.66
N SER A 230 20.20 -54.26 14.52
CA SER A 230 19.08 -55.19 14.37
C SER A 230 18.89 -55.65 12.91
N GLU A 231 18.50 -56.91 12.73
CA GLU A 231 18.31 -57.55 11.41
C GLU A 231 17.02 -57.11 10.68
N ASN A 232 16.17 -56.30 11.32
CA ASN A 232 14.86 -55.90 10.78
C ASN A 232 14.96 -55.14 9.44
N HIS A 233 16.10 -54.53 9.13
CA HIS A 233 16.33 -53.84 7.86
C HIS A 233 16.52 -54.80 6.68
N MET A 234 17.05 -56.00 6.92
CA MET A 234 17.27 -56.99 5.87
C MET A 234 15.93 -57.50 5.31
N GLU A 235 14.92 -57.67 6.15
CA GLU A 235 13.56 -58.04 5.72
C GLU A 235 12.90 -56.92 4.88
N LEU A 236 13.03 -55.66 5.32
CA LEU A 236 12.51 -54.51 4.56
C LEU A 236 13.20 -54.37 3.19
N LEU A 237 14.51 -54.58 3.13
CA LEU A 237 15.27 -54.61 1.88
C LEU A 237 14.84 -55.76 0.97
N ALA A 238 14.73 -56.98 1.52
CA ALA A 238 14.30 -58.14 0.76
C ALA A 238 12.90 -57.92 0.15
N LYS A 239 11.96 -57.40 0.94
CA LYS A 239 10.62 -57.05 0.48
C LYS A 239 10.68 -56.02 -0.65
N ALA A 240 11.40 -54.91 -0.48
CA ALA A 240 11.53 -53.88 -1.51
C ALA A 240 12.15 -54.43 -2.82
N ILE A 241 13.15 -55.30 -2.72
CA ILE A 241 13.76 -55.98 -3.88
C ILE A 241 12.74 -56.87 -4.59
N THR A 242 11.94 -57.64 -3.85
CA THR A 242 10.89 -58.49 -4.45
C THR A 242 9.80 -57.67 -5.12
N GLU A 243 9.39 -56.54 -4.52
CA GLU A 243 8.39 -55.64 -5.10
C GLU A 243 8.90 -54.96 -6.38
N LEU A 244 10.19 -54.61 -6.46
CA LEU A 244 10.80 -54.05 -7.67
C LEU A 244 10.97 -55.07 -8.81
N LYS A 245 11.03 -56.36 -8.50
CA LYS A 245 11.24 -57.42 -9.51
C LYS A 245 10.09 -57.48 -10.53
N ASN A 246 8.85 -57.31 -10.08
CA ASN A 246 7.66 -57.42 -10.94
C ASN A 246 7.57 -56.26 -11.96
N PRO A 247 7.70 -54.97 -11.56
CA PRO A 247 7.77 -53.85 -12.50
C PRO A 247 8.95 -53.94 -13.47
N LEU A 248 10.11 -54.45 -13.03
CA LEU A 248 11.25 -54.64 -13.93
C LEU A 248 10.97 -55.69 -15.00
N GLN A 249 10.31 -56.80 -14.64
CA GLN A 249 9.88 -57.79 -15.62
C GLN A 249 8.82 -57.24 -16.58
N GLN A 250 7.84 -56.50 -16.06
CA GLN A 250 6.81 -55.84 -16.89
C GLN A 250 7.42 -54.80 -17.84
N ASN A 251 8.36 -53.97 -17.38
CA ASN A 251 9.05 -53.00 -18.23
C ASN A 251 9.80 -53.67 -19.38
N LYS A 252 10.41 -54.85 -19.16
CA LYS A 252 11.03 -55.61 -20.25
C LYS A 252 10.01 -56.05 -21.29
N ILE A 253 8.85 -56.57 -20.87
CA ILE A 253 7.77 -56.98 -21.77
C ILE A 253 7.23 -55.78 -22.56
N LEU A 254 6.88 -54.69 -21.86
CA LEU A 254 6.38 -53.45 -22.48
C LEU A 254 7.40 -52.86 -23.46
N SER A 255 8.70 -52.91 -23.14
CA SER A 255 9.74 -52.45 -24.06
C SER A 255 9.77 -53.26 -25.37
N ALA A 256 9.56 -54.57 -25.30
CA ALA A 256 9.50 -55.44 -26.46
C ALA A 256 8.23 -55.17 -27.30
N GLU A 257 7.07 -55.02 -26.65
CA GLU A 257 5.81 -54.66 -27.31
C GLU A 257 5.92 -53.30 -28.03
N VAL A 258 6.51 -52.29 -27.38
CA VAL A 258 6.75 -50.97 -28.00
C VAL A 258 7.66 -51.10 -29.22
N THR A 259 8.70 -51.95 -29.17
CA THR A 259 9.56 -52.16 -30.35
C THR A 259 8.83 -52.85 -31.50
N ASP A 260 7.94 -53.81 -31.21
CA ASP A 260 7.13 -54.49 -32.22
C ASP A 260 6.09 -53.55 -32.85
N LEU A 261 5.38 -52.78 -32.02
CA LEU A 261 4.42 -51.77 -32.49
C LEU A 261 5.08 -50.73 -33.39
N LYS A 262 6.29 -50.27 -33.05
CA LYS A 262 7.07 -49.36 -33.91
C LYS A 262 7.39 -49.98 -35.27
N ARG A 263 7.76 -51.27 -35.32
CA ARG A 263 8.02 -51.97 -36.60
C ARG A 263 6.75 -52.06 -37.45
N ARG A 264 5.62 -52.44 -36.85
CA ARG A 264 4.33 -52.50 -37.54
C ARG A 264 3.89 -51.14 -38.07
N LEU A 265 4.08 -50.07 -37.29
CA LEU A 265 3.76 -48.72 -37.70
C LEU A 265 4.58 -48.29 -38.92
N ASN A 266 5.89 -48.55 -38.91
CA ASN A 266 6.76 -48.24 -40.04
C ASN A 266 6.35 -49.01 -41.31
N ALA A 267 6.05 -50.31 -41.17
CA ALA A 267 5.58 -51.12 -42.30
C ALA A 267 4.24 -50.61 -42.88
N LEU A 268 3.30 -50.19 -42.02
CA LEU A 268 2.04 -49.58 -42.44
C LEU A 268 2.27 -48.25 -43.16
N GLN A 269 3.19 -47.41 -42.66
CA GLN A 269 3.55 -46.14 -43.31
C GLN A 269 4.17 -46.37 -44.69
N GLU A 270 5.10 -47.32 -44.83
CA GLU A 270 5.69 -47.70 -46.12
C GLU A 270 4.61 -48.20 -47.10
N SER A 271 3.71 -49.06 -46.62
CA SER A 271 2.57 -49.53 -47.42
C SER A 271 1.66 -48.37 -47.87
N GLN A 272 1.35 -47.43 -46.97
CA GLN A 272 0.51 -46.27 -47.27
C GLN A 272 1.17 -45.35 -48.32
N VAL A 273 2.48 -45.08 -48.19
CA VAL A 273 3.24 -44.30 -49.18
C VAL A 273 3.23 -44.99 -50.54
N SER A 274 3.39 -46.31 -50.57
CA SER A 274 3.35 -47.09 -51.81
C SER A 274 1.96 -47.03 -52.48
N ALA A 275 0.89 -47.09 -51.69
CA ALA A 275 -0.49 -46.99 -52.17
C ALA A 275 -0.77 -45.58 -52.73
N PHE A 276 -0.34 -44.52 -52.03
CA PHE A 276 -0.50 -43.14 -52.49
C PHE A 276 0.22 -42.88 -53.82
N LYS A 277 1.44 -43.40 -53.99
CA LYS A 277 2.17 -43.32 -55.28
C LYS A 277 1.44 -44.03 -56.41
N LYS A 278 0.84 -45.20 -56.15
CA LYS A 278 0.04 -45.92 -57.15
C LYS A 278 -1.21 -45.12 -57.51
N GLN A 279 -1.90 -44.57 -56.51
CA GLN A 279 -3.08 -43.73 -56.72
C GLN A 279 -2.76 -42.49 -57.56
N GLN A 280 -1.67 -41.78 -57.27
CA GLN A 280 -1.23 -40.63 -58.06
C GLN A 280 -0.99 -40.99 -59.53
N LYS A 281 -0.33 -42.12 -59.81
CA LYS A 281 -0.13 -42.61 -61.18
C LYS A 281 -1.45 -42.94 -61.88
N SER A 282 -2.39 -43.55 -61.16
CA SER A 282 -3.73 -43.82 -61.68
C SER A 282 -4.47 -42.52 -61.99
N ASP A 283 -4.40 -41.51 -61.11
CA ASP A 283 -5.04 -40.20 -61.31
C ASP A 283 -4.43 -39.45 -62.50
N GLU A 284 -3.11 -39.48 -62.67
CA GLU A 284 -2.42 -38.93 -63.85
C GLU A 284 -2.86 -39.63 -65.14
N ARG A 285 -3.00 -40.96 -65.12
CA ARG A 285 -3.49 -41.72 -66.28
C ARG A 285 -4.94 -41.38 -66.60
N ILE A 286 -5.80 -41.24 -65.59
CA ILE A 286 -7.20 -40.81 -65.75
C ILE A 286 -7.24 -39.43 -66.42
N ARG A 287 -6.47 -38.45 -65.94
CA ARG A 287 -6.40 -37.10 -66.54
C ARG A 287 -5.93 -37.13 -68.00
N SER A 288 -4.95 -37.97 -68.33
CA SER A 288 -4.49 -38.16 -69.73
C SER A 288 -5.61 -38.68 -70.61
N LEU A 289 -6.33 -39.73 -70.16
CA LEU A 289 -7.44 -40.32 -70.90
C LEU A 289 -8.62 -39.35 -71.02
N GLU A 290 -8.90 -38.55 -70.00
CA GLU A 290 -9.92 -37.49 -70.06
C GLU A 290 -9.57 -36.42 -71.09
N ALA A 291 -8.30 -35.99 -71.17
CA ALA A 291 -7.81 -35.05 -72.16
C ALA A 291 -7.86 -35.62 -73.59
N GLU A 292 -7.42 -36.86 -73.80
CA GLU A 292 -7.54 -37.58 -75.08
C GLU A 292 -9.00 -37.69 -75.52
N ASN A 293 -9.90 -38.10 -74.61
CA ASN A 293 -11.33 -38.14 -74.88
C ASN A 293 -11.90 -36.76 -75.25
N ALA A 294 -11.48 -35.69 -74.57
CA ALA A 294 -11.92 -34.34 -74.89
C ALA A 294 -11.43 -33.89 -76.28
N ALA A 295 -10.19 -34.20 -76.65
CA ALA A 295 -9.62 -33.87 -77.95
C ALA A 295 -10.33 -34.59 -79.10
N LEU A 296 -10.78 -35.84 -78.89
CA LEU A 296 -11.52 -36.62 -79.89
C LEU A 296 -12.98 -36.18 -80.04
N ARG A 297 -13.58 -35.52 -79.04
CA ARG A 297 -14.99 -35.07 -79.09
C ARG A 297 -15.24 -34.07 -80.21
N GLN A 298 -14.39 -33.05 -80.37
CA GLN A 298 -14.63 -31.99 -81.36
C GLN A 298 -14.56 -32.50 -82.81
N PRO A 299 -13.56 -33.31 -83.22
CA PRO A 299 -13.57 -33.96 -84.53
C PRO A 299 -14.81 -34.83 -84.76
N LEU A 300 -15.27 -35.55 -83.73
CA LEU A 300 -16.46 -36.40 -83.84
C LEU A 300 -17.72 -35.56 -84.07
N VAL A 301 -17.87 -34.45 -83.36
CA VAL A 301 -18.97 -33.49 -83.57
C VAL A 301 -18.91 -32.90 -84.98
N ASN A 302 -17.72 -32.46 -85.42
CA ASN A 302 -17.56 -31.90 -86.76
C ASN A 302 -17.90 -32.93 -87.86
N LEU A 303 -17.45 -34.20 -87.72
CA LEU A 303 -17.80 -35.28 -88.64
C LEU A 303 -19.32 -35.56 -88.65
N LEU A 304 -19.98 -35.51 -87.49
CA LEU A 304 -21.44 -35.65 -87.40
C LEU A 304 -22.17 -34.50 -88.11
N ASP A 305 -21.68 -33.28 -87.96
CA ASP A 305 -22.21 -32.09 -88.65
C ASP A 305 -21.99 -32.19 -90.18
N GLU A 306 -20.80 -32.60 -90.63
CA GLU A 306 -20.50 -32.83 -92.06
C GLU A 306 -21.42 -33.91 -92.67
N ILE A 307 -21.62 -35.03 -91.99
CA ILE A 307 -22.56 -36.09 -92.43
C ILE A 307 -23.99 -35.55 -92.51
N SER A 308 -24.38 -34.62 -91.62
CA SER A 308 -25.71 -34.03 -91.63
C SER A 308 -25.97 -33.08 -92.82
N GLN A 309 -24.92 -32.43 -93.36
CA GLN A 309 -25.01 -31.52 -94.50
C GLN A 309 -24.97 -32.21 -95.88
N LEU A 310 -24.58 -33.50 -95.93
CA LEU A 310 -24.54 -34.32 -97.16
C LEU A 310 -25.87 -35.06 -97.45
N LYS A 311 -26.91 -34.84 -96.64
CA LYS A 311 -28.27 -35.36 -96.83
C LYS A 311 -29.20 -34.26 -97.30
#